data_AF-A0A7S2QPL3-F1
#
_entry.id   AF-A0A7S2QPL3-F1
#
_cell.length_a   1.000
_cell.length_b   1.000
_cell.length_c   1.000
_cell.angle_alpha   90.00
_cell.angle_beta   90.00
_cell.angle_gamma   90.00
#
_symmetry.space_group_name_H-M   'P 1'
#
loop_
_entity.id
_entity.type
_entity.pdbx_description
1 polymer ?
#
loop_
_entity_poly.entity_id
_entity_poly.type
_entity_poly.pdbx_seq_one_letter_code
_entity_poly.pdbx_strand_id
1 'polypeptide(L)'
;SEGAASPARRELERAKQQIDSGFQRVKAFKEEAAARRRQNLVVIVKEKIEEAEAAVTRMKEVAAGLHSADGPVLAEALERALAAELEAQNLVTDARREHQQRQQEMKASDGNNPGTLKSNSEMLRTKVRVNYMESELSKFRKFAKSLEERIKVGKSLTDLSDLLANAEAEVESLSSESASWPKDEKPPAGTDKSIANVQAKLSSTTSQVEMKMQTAHGLELTELRGIFGRLQKAQAASDAVLDAFRARTRAASSQVLQAAADAVRRAE
;
A
#
# COMPACT_ATOMS: atom_id res chain seq x y z
N SER A 1 22.71 -91.64 -32.58
CA SER A 1 23.28 -90.51 -33.32
C SER A 1 22.74 -89.21 -32.74
N GLU A 2 23.34 -88.73 -31.63
CA GLU A 2 23.17 -87.34 -31.21
C GLU A 2 23.96 -86.47 -32.18
N GLY A 3 23.34 -86.16 -33.31
CA GLY A 3 23.93 -85.34 -34.37
C GLY A 3 24.12 -83.89 -33.92
N ALA A 4 24.74 -83.09 -34.78
CA ALA A 4 25.05 -81.66 -34.66
C ALA A 4 23.95 -80.71 -34.12
N ALA A 5 22.75 -81.21 -33.82
CA ALA A 5 21.63 -80.49 -33.22
C ALA A 5 21.83 -80.10 -31.73
N SER A 6 22.61 -80.86 -30.94
CA SER A 6 22.83 -80.55 -29.51
C SER A 6 23.71 -79.29 -29.28
N PRO A 7 24.85 -79.12 -29.99
CA PRO A 7 25.61 -77.87 -29.96
C PRO A 7 24.82 -76.66 -30.46
N ALA A 8 24.09 -76.81 -31.57
CA ALA A 8 23.27 -75.74 -32.14
C ALA A 8 22.16 -75.26 -31.19
N ARG A 9 21.50 -76.17 -30.46
CA ARG A 9 20.50 -75.79 -29.44
C ARG A 9 21.11 -75.01 -28.28
N ARG A 10 22.32 -75.35 -27.82
CA ARG A 10 23.02 -74.61 -26.76
C ARG A 10 23.42 -73.21 -27.21
N GLU A 11 23.85 -73.05 -28.46
CA GLU A 11 24.16 -71.74 -29.04
C GLU A 11 22.90 -70.87 -29.17
N LEU A 12 21.78 -71.47 -29.61
CA LEU A 12 20.50 -70.77 -29.73
C LEU A 12 19.96 -70.31 -28.36
N GLU A 13 20.10 -71.14 -27.32
CA GLU A 13 19.74 -70.76 -25.95
C GLU A 13 20.64 -69.64 -25.39
N ARG A 14 21.95 -69.67 -25.67
CA ARG A 14 22.86 -68.57 -25.32
C ARG A 14 22.50 -67.28 -26.05
N ALA A 15 22.18 -67.36 -27.34
CA ALA A 15 21.76 -66.21 -28.13
C ALA A 15 20.46 -65.61 -27.57
N LYS A 16 19.48 -66.46 -27.22
CA LYS A 16 18.24 -66.04 -26.56
C LYS A 16 18.50 -65.32 -25.23
N GLN A 17 19.34 -65.88 -24.36
CA GLN A 17 19.71 -65.24 -23.09
C GLN A 17 20.42 -63.90 -23.29
N GLN A 18 21.29 -63.79 -24.30
CA GLN A 18 21.95 -62.53 -24.65
C GLN A 18 20.95 -61.48 -25.16
N ILE A 19 19.97 -61.88 -25.98
CA ILE A 19 18.90 -61.02 -26.47
C ILE A 19 18.01 -60.56 -25.31
N ASP A 20 17.59 -61.46 -24.42
CA ASP A 20 16.77 -61.13 -23.25
C ASP A 20 17.49 -60.16 -22.30
N SER A 21 18.79 -60.41 -22.05
CA SER A 21 19.64 -59.50 -21.28
C SER A 21 19.81 -58.13 -21.98
N GLY A 22 19.97 -58.12 -23.30
CA GLY A 22 20.02 -56.91 -24.11
C GLY A 22 18.72 -56.11 -23.99
N PHE A 23 17.57 -56.78 -24.08
CA PHE A 23 16.26 -56.17 -23.96
C PHE A 23 16.04 -55.58 -22.57
N GLN A 24 16.42 -56.30 -21.51
CA GLN A 24 16.36 -55.79 -20.13
C GLN A 24 17.24 -54.54 -19.94
N ARG A 25 18.46 -54.54 -20.49
CA ARG A 25 19.35 -53.37 -20.45
C ARG A 25 18.76 -52.16 -21.17
N VAL A 26 18.19 -52.36 -22.37
CA VAL A 26 17.53 -51.28 -23.12
C VAL A 26 16.31 -50.75 -22.37
N LYS A 27 15.51 -51.63 -21.75
CA LYS A 27 14.36 -51.22 -20.94
C LYS A 27 14.79 -50.38 -19.74
N ALA A 28 15.78 -50.84 -18.97
CA ALA A 28 16.33 -50.11 -17.83
C ALA A 28 16.89 -48.74 -18.24
N PHE A 29 17.64 -48.68 -19.34
CA PHE A 29 18.16 -47.42 -19.87
C PHE A 29 17.05 -46.44 -20.28
N LYS A 30 15.98 -46.91 -20.93
CA LYS A 30 14.83 -46.07 -21.30
C LYS A 30 14.12 -45.51 -20.06
N GLU A 31 13.94 -46.33 -19.02
CA GLU A 31 13.32 -45.90 -17.76
C GLU A 31 14.18 -44.87 -17.03
N GLU A 32 15.50 -45.09 -16.98
CA GLU A 32 16.45 -44.16 -16.37
C GLU A 32 16.53 -42.83 -17.13
N ALA A 33 16.62 -42.87 -18.46
CA ALA A 33 16.61 -41.68 -19.30
C ALA A 33 15.32 -40.87 -19.14
N ALA A 34 14.17 -41.53 -19.05
CA ALA A 34 12.88 -40.88 -18.79
C ALA A 34 12.83 -40.26 -17.38
N ALA A 35 13.39 -40.92 -16.36
CA ALA A 35 13.49 -40.38 -15.01
C ALA A 35 14.38 -39.13 -14.95
N ARG A 36 15.57 -39.17 -15.58
CA ARG A 36 16.48 -38.02 -15.66
C ARG A 36 15.84 -36.84 -16.39
N ARG A 37 15.15 -37.09 -17.51
CA ARG A 37 14.42 -36.04 -18.25
C ARG A 37 13.37 -35.38 -17.35
N ARG A 38 12.54 -36.15 -16.65
CA ARG A 38 11.53 -35.61 -15.71
C ARG A 38 12.16 -34.80 -14.59
N GLN A 39 13.25 -35.29 -14.00
CA GLN A 39 13.94 -34.56 -12.95
C GLN A 39 14.45 -33.21 -13.46
N ASN A 40 15.01 -33.16 -14.68
CA ASN A 40 15.46 -31.92 -15.29
C ASN A 40 14.30 -30.92 -15.50
N LEU A 41 13.15 -31.38 -15.98
CA LEU A 41 11.95 -30.53 -16.11
C LEU A 41 11.53 -29.91 -14.78
N VAL A 42 11.61 -30.67 -13.69
CA VAL A 42 11.30 -30.16 -12.34
C VAL A 42 12.33 -29.11 -11.90
N VAL A 43 13.63 -29.31 -12.19
CA VAL A 43 14.69 -28.35 -11.85
C VAL A 43 14.47 -27.02 -12.57
N ILE A 44 14.19 -27.03 -13.88
CA ILE A 44 13.91 -25.82 -14.66
C ILE A 44 12.75 -25.01 -14.05
N VAL A 45 11.67 -25.70 -13.67
CA VAL A 45 10.51 -25.04 -13.04
C VAL A 45 10.87 -24.48 -11.66
N LYS A 46 11.69 -25.19 -10.87
CA LYS A 46 12.13 -24.72 -9.55
C LYS A 46 12.95 -23.44 -9.66
N GLU A 47 13.91 -23.39 -10.58
CA GLU A 47 14.75 -22.20 -10.79
C GLU A 47 13.90 -20.97 -11.13
N LYS A 48 12.92 -21.12 -12.02
CA LYS A 48 12.00 -20.02 -12.36
C LYS A 48 11.12 -19.57 -11.21
N ILE A 49 10.71 -20.49 -10.35
CA ILE A 49 9.91 -20.16 -9.18
C ILE A 49 10.77 -19.48 -8.11
N GLU A 50 12.02 -19.90 -7.92
CA GLU A 50 12.95 -19.26 -7.00
C GLU A 50 13.28 -17.82 -7.44
N GLU A 51 13.45 -17.60 -8.74
CA GLU A 51 13.61 -16.26 -9.33
C GLU A 51 12.39 -15.37 -9.05
N ALA A 52 11.17 -15.89 -9.29
CA ALA A 52 9.92 -15.19 -9.03
C ALA A 52 9.71 -14.92 -7.53
N GLU A 53 10.03 -15.86 -6.65
CA GLU A 53 9.92 -15.69 -5.20
C GLU A 53 10.87 -14.62 -4.68
N ALA A 54 12.10 -14.58 -5.20
CA ALA A 54 13.04 -13.52 -4.84
C ALA A 54 12.49 -12.14 -5.22
N ALA A 55 11.85 -12.00 -6.38
CA ALA A 55 11.22 -10.75 -6.80
C ALA A 55 10.01 -10.37 -5.92
N VAL A 56 9.16 -11.33 -5.54
CA VAL A 56 8.05 -11.09 -4.61
C VAL A 56 8.58 -10.69 -3.22
N THR A 57 9.68 -11.28 -2.75
CA THR A 57 10.34 -10.87 -1.50
C THR A 57 10.86 -9.44 -1.58
N ARG A 58 11.56 -9.07 -2.68
CA ARG A 58 12.00 -7.68 -2.91
C ARG A 58 10.82 -6.70 -2.92
N MET A 59 9.72 -7.04 -3.60
CA MET A 59 8.50 -6.24 -3.59
C MET A 59 7.99 -6.01 -2.17
N LYS A 60 7.97 -7.04 -1.32
CA LYS A 60 7.56 -6.91 0.09
C LYS A 60 8.48 -6.03 0.91
N GLU A 61 9.80 -6.13 0.70
CA GLU A 61 10.79 -5.29 1.37
C GLU A 61 10.60 -3.81 1.01
N VAL A 62 10.41 -3.50 -0.27
CA VAL A 62 10.12 -2.14 -0.74
C VAL A 62 8.76 -1.66 -0.19
N ALA A 63 7.75 -2.55 -0.18
CA ALA A 63 6.42 -2.25 0.34
C ALA A 63 6.40 -2.01 1.86
N ALA A 64 7.35 -2.54 2.63
CA ALA A 64 7.44 -2.32 4.06
C ALA A 64 7.55 -0.82 4.39
N GLY A 65 8.28 -0.06 3.57
CA GLY A 65 8.43 1.39 3.71
C GLY A 65 7.13 2.19 3.51
N LEU A 66 6.10 1.61 2.90
CA LEU A 66 4.82 2.29 2.67
C LEU A 66 3.99 2.49 3.95
N HIS A 67 4.20 1.67 4.97
CA HIS A 67 3.43 1.75 6.22
C HIS A 67 3.73 3.03 7.02
N SER A 68 4.95 3.54 6.91
CA SER A 68 5.42 4.75 7.58
C SER A 68 5.50 5.98 6.67
N ALA A 69 5.23 5.82 5.37
CA ALA A 69 5.31 6.91 4.42
C ALA A 69 4.05 7.78 4.46
N ASP A 70 4.23 9.09 4.43
CA ASP A 70 3.14 10.07 4.41
C ASP A 70 3.46 11.25 3.49
N GLY A 71 2.42 12.01 3.14
CA GLY A 71 2.52 13.22 2.32
C GLY A 71 3.24 12.99 0.97
N PRO A 72 4.18 13.86 0.56
CA PRO A 72 4.84 13.74 -0.74
C PRO A 72 5.74 12.50 -0.84
N VAL A 73 6.32 12.04 0.28
CA VAL A 73 7.19 10.84 0.33
C VAL A 73 6.40 9.57 0.02
N LEU A 74 5.11 9.54 0.34
CA LEU A 74 4.23 8.41 0.05
C LEU A 74 4.10 8.16 -1.46
N ALA A 75 4.00 9.20 -2.27
CA ALA A 75 3.83 9.05 -3.72
C ALA A 75 5.06 8.40 -4.36
N GLU A 76 6.25 8.89 -4.03
CA GLU A 76 7.53 8.34 -4.52
C GLU A 76 7.79 6.92 -3.99
N ALA A 77 7.44 6.65 -2.73
CA ALA A 77 7.54 5.32 -2.17
C ALA A 77 6.59 4.33 -2.88
N LEU A 78 5.36 4.76 -3.18
CA LEU A 78 4.38 3.95 -3.89
C LEU A 78 4.82 3.64 -5.32
N GLU A 79 5.37 4.62 -6.04
CA GLU A 79 5.90 4.41 -7.39
C GLU A 79 7.02 3.35 -7.43
N ARG A 80 7.97 3.42 -6.48
CA ARG A 80 9.02 2.40 -6.33
C ARG A 80 8.45 1.02 -6.02
N ALA A 81 7.43 0.95 -5.17
CA ALA A 81 6.79 -0.32 -4.82
C ALA A 81 6.00 -0.91 -6.00
N LEU A 82 5.34 -0.07 -6.81
CA LEU A 82 4.65 -0.47 -8.03
C LEU A 82 5.63 -0.98 -9.11
N ALA A 83 6.82 -0.36 -9.23
CA ALA A 83 7.85 -0.86 -10.13
C ALA A 83 8.32 -2.28 -9.73
N ALA A 84 8.54 -2.51 -8.43
CA ALA A 84 8.90 -3.84 -7.90
C ALA A 84 7.75 -4.86 -8.06
N GLU A 85 6.49 -4.43 -7.93
CA GLU A 85 5.32 -5.27 -8.18
C GLU A 85 5.22 -5.71 -9.64
N LEU A 86 5.49 -4.80 -10.59
CA LEU A 86 5.46 -5.12 -12.01
C LEU A 86 6.54 -6.14 -12.39
N GLU A 87 7.75 -5.97 -11.85
CA GLU A 87 8.83 -6.94 -12.01
C GLU A 87 8.43 -8.33 -11.47
N ALA A 88 7.91 -8.36 -10.23
CA ALA A 88 7.46 -9.59 -9.60
C ALA A 88 6.31 -10.25 -10.37
N GLN A 89 5.33 -9.48 -10.87
CA GLN A 89 4.22 -9.98 -11.67
C GLN A 89 4.70 -10.62 -12.98
N ASN A 90 5.67 -10.00 -13.67
CA ASN A 90 6.22 -10.55 -14.90
C ASN A 90 6.89 -11.90 -14.63
N LEU A 91 7.74 -11.99 -13.60
CA LEU A 91 8.43 -13.22 -13.24
C LEU A 91 7.48 -14.32 -12.75
N VAL A 92 6.44 -13.99 -11.98
CA VAL A 92 5.41 -14.95 -11.56
C VAL A 92 4.61 -15.45 -12.76
N THR A 93 4.31 -14.58 -13.73
CA THR A 93 3.61 -14.97 -14.97
C THR A 93 4.46 -15.93 -15.80
N ASP A 94 5.75 -15.62 -15.96
CA ASP A 94 6.68 -16.49 -16.68
C ASP A 94 6.87 -17.83 -15.97
N ALA A 95 7.03 -17.83 -14.64
CA ALA A 95 7.13 -19.05 -13.84
C ALA A 95 5.86 -19.92 -13.93
N ARG A 96 4.67 -19.30 -13.96
CA ARG A 96 3.40 -19.99 -14.16
C ARG A 96 3.31 -20.60 -15.56
N ARG A 97 3.71 -19.86 -16.60
CA ARG A 97 3.73 -20.38 -17.99
C ARG A 97 4.68 -21.57 -18.10
N GLU A 98 5.89 -21.44 -17.58
CA GLU A 98 6.89 -22.52 -17.58
C GLU A 98 6.37 -23.75 -16.82
N HIS A 99 5.78 -23.55 -15.64
CA HIS A 99 5.15 -24.63 -14.86
C HIS A 99 4.09 -25.37 -15.66
N GLN A 100 3.17 -24.66 -16.31
CA GLN A 100 2.10 -25.25 -17.11
C GLN A 100 2.66 -26.03 -18.31
N GLN A 101 3.64 -25.46 -19.02
CA GLN A 101 4.28 -26.10 -20.15
C GLN A 101 4.98 -27.41 -19.74
N ARG A 102 5.82 -27.37 -18.70
CA ARG A 102 6.54 -28.57 -18.24
C ARG A 102 5.62 -29.60 -17.60
N GLN A 103 4.53 -29.18 -16.96
CA GLN A 103 3.52 -30.09 -16.44
C GLN A 103 2.83 -30.86 -17.58
N GLN A 104 2.56 -30.24 -18.72
CA GLN A 104 2.01 -30.92 -19.90
C GLN A 104 3.01 -31.93 -20.48
N GLU A 105 4.30 -31.55 -20.57
CA GLU A 105 5.37 -32.45 -21.04
C GLU A 105 5.51 -33.71 -20.16
N MET A 106 5.24 -33.61 -18.86
CA MET A 106 5.29 -34.76 -17.94
C MET A 106 4.07 -35.68 -18.04
N LYS A 107 2.87 -35.14 -18.30
CA LYS A 107 1.62 -35.93 -18.45
C LYS A 107 1.65 -36.87 -19.66
N ALA A 108 2.43 -36.55 -20.69
CA ALA A 108 2.58 -37.39 -21.88
C ALA A 108 3.34 -38.71 -21.63
N SER A 109 3.74 -39.01 -20.39
CA SER A 109 4.53 -40.20 -20.04
C SER A 109 4.08 -40.80 -18.70
N ASP A 110 2.80 -41.13 -18.61
CA ASP A 110 2.22 -41.79 -17.42
C ASP A 110 2.67 -43.25 -17.33
N GLY A 111 3.24 -43.60 -16.18
CA GLY A 111 3.59 -44.95 -15.77
C GLY A 111 3.78 -44.97 -14.26
N ASN A 112 3.35 -46.06 -13.61
CA ASN A 112 3.22 -46.19 -12.15
C ASN A 112 4.58 -46.36 -11.41
N ASN A 113 5.65 -45.73 -11.93
CA ASN A 113 7.01 -45.89 -11.42
C ASN A 113 7.31 -44.86 -10.30
N PRO A 114 8.04 -45.22 -9.23
CA PRO A 114 8.27 -44.34 -8.08
C PRO A 114 8.90 -42.98 -8.42
N GLY A 115 9.80 -42.94 -9.42
CA GLY A 115 10.41 -41.69 -9.89
C GLY A 115 9.40 -40.71 -10.49
N THR A 116 8.36 -41.21 -11.17
CA THR A 116 7.28 -40.40 -11.73
C THR A 116 6.45 -39.76 -10.62
N LEU A 117 6.13 -40.52 -9.55
CA LEU A 117 5.39 -40.02 -8.40
C LEU A 117 6.16 -38.90 -7.67
N LYS A 118 7.48 -39.05 -7.51
CA LYS A 118 8.33 -38.04 -6.89
C LYS A 118 8.34 -36.73 -7.70
N SER A 119 8.60 -36.78 -9.01
CA SER A 119 8.59 -35.58 -9.85
C SER A 119 7.22 -34.89 -9.88
N ASN A 120 6.13 -35.66 -9.91
CA ASN A 120 4.77 -35.12 -9.83
C ASN A 120 4.50 -34.42 -8.49
N SER A 121 4.96 -35.01 -7.38
CA SER A 121 4.84 -34.39 -6.05
C SER A 121 5.63 -33.08 -5.97
N GLU A 122 6.86 -33.05 -6.49
CA GLU A 122 7.68 -31.82 -6.53
C GLU A 122 7.03 -30.74 -7.40
N MET A 123 6.44 -31.13 -8.54
CA MET A 123 5.71 -30.21 -9.42
C MET A 123 4.41 -29.68 -8.77
N LEU A 124 3.79 -30.45 -7.89
CA LEU A 124 2.64 -29.98 -7.13
C LEU A 124 3.06 -28.93 -6.08
N ARG A 125 4.19 -29.16 -5.39
CA ARG A 125 4.74 -28.19 -4.43
C ARG A 125 5.09 -26.86 -5.09
N THR A 126 5.69 -26.89 -6.28
CA THR A 126 5.98 -25.68 -7.06
C THR A 126 4.71 -24.94 -7.48
N LYS A 127 3.63 -25.65 -7.83
CA LYS A 127 2.32 -25.03 -8.10
C LYS A 127 1.77 -24.26 -6.90
N VAL A 128 1.87 -24.84 -5.69
CA VAL A 128 1.42 -24.19 -4.46
C VAL A 128 2.19 -22.89 -4.21
N ARG A 129 3.51 -22.90 -4.45
CA ARG A 129 4.37 -21.70 -4.35
C ARG A 129 3.94 -20.59 -5.33
N VAL A 130 3.67 -20.93 -6.59
CA VAL A 130 3.14 -19.96 -7.58
C VAL A 130 1.81 -19.35 -7.12
N ASN A 131 0.86 -20.18 -6.68
CA ASN A 131 -0.43 -19.67 -6.17
C ASN A 131 -0.26 -18.75 -4.96
N TYR A 132 0.70 -19.05 -4.08
CA TYR A 132 1.01 -18.18 -2.95
C TYR A 132 1.54 -16.82 -3.43
N MET A 133 2.49 -16.79 -4.36
CA MET A 133 2.99 -15.54 -4.95
C MET A 133 1.89 -14.71 -5.61
N GLU A 134 0.99 -15.34 -6.38
CA GLU A 134 -0.17 -14.66 -6.97
C GLU A 134 -1.10 -14.05 -5.91
N SER A 135 -1.29 -14.75 -4.79
CA SER A 135 -2.06 -14.23 -3.65
C SER A 135 -1.40 -12.99 -3.04
N GLU A 136 -0.08 -13.01 -2.85
CA GLU A 136 0.67 -11.88 -2.31
C GLU A 136 0.64 -10.66 -3.23
N LEU A 137 0.79 -10.86 -4.55
CA LEU A 137 0.62 -9.81 -5.55
C LEU A 137 -0.80 -9.20 -5.50
N SER A 138 -1.84 -10.05 -5.37
CA SER A 138 -3.21 -9.58 -5.23
C SER A 138 -3.43 -8.74 -3.97
N LYS A 139 -2.86 -9.15 -2.82
CA LYS A 139 -2.92 -8.39 -1.57
C LYS A 139 -2.23 -7.04 -1.72
N PHE A 140 -1.02 -7.04 -2.30
CA PHE A 140 -0.27 -5.82 -2.52
C PHE A 140 -1.03 -4.84 -3.43
N ARG A 141 -1.62 -5.30 -4.55
CA ARG A 141 -2.41 -4.41 -5.44
C ARG A 141 -3.58 -3.74 -4.74
N LYS A 142 -4.31 -4.48 -3.88
CA LYS A 142 -5.40 -3.90 -3.10
C LYS A 142 -4.89 -2.80 -2.16
N PHE A 143 -3.75 -3.06 -1.51
CA PHE A 143 -3.09 -2.09 -0.65
C PHE A 143 -2.60 -0.87 -1.43
N ALA A 144 -1.87 -1.06 -2.54
CA ALA A 144 -1.41 0.00 -3.42
C ALA A 144 -2.57 0.89 -3.89
N LYS A 145 -3.69 0.29 -4.32
CA LYS A 145 -4.89 1.04 -4.72
C LYS A 145 -5.46 1.91 -3.61
N SER A 146 -5.48 1.44 -2.36
CA SER A 146 -5.91 2.27 -1.22
C SER A 146 -4.96 3.45 -0.98
N LEU A 147 -3.66 3.28 -1.23
CA LEU A 147 -2.68 4.36 -1.13
C LEU A 147 -2.82 5.37 -2.28
N GLU A 148 -3.09 4.91 -3.50
CA GLU A 148 -3.39 5.78 -4.65
C GLU A 148 -4.62 6.64 -4.37
N GLU A 149 -5.69 6.05 -3.80
CA GLU A 149 -6.88 6.79 -3.39
C GLU A 149 -6.54 7.83 -2.31
N ARG A 150 -5.76 7.45 -1.30
CA ARG A 150 -5.29 8.38 -0.26
C ARG A 150 -4.48 9.55 -0.83
N ILE A 151 -3.54 9.29 -1.75
CA ILE A 151 -2.76 10.33 -2.43
C ILE A 151 -3.67 11.25 -3.23
N LYS A 152 -4.62 10.69 -3.98
CA LYS A 152 -5.57 11.45 -4.80
C LYS A 152 -6.43 12.37 -3.94
N VAL A 153 -6.98 11.85 -2.85
CA VAL A 153 -7.77 12.64 -1.88
C VAL A 153 -6.90 13.70 -1.21
N GLY A 154 -5.70 13.34 -0.75
CA GLY A 154 -4.77 14.31 -0.17
C GLY A 154 -4.47 15.47 -1.11
N LYS A 155 -4.21 15.19 -2.40
CA LYS A 155 -4.03 16.23 -3.43
C LYS A 155 -5.29 17.06 -3.67
N SER A 156 -6.47 16.44 -3.72
CA SER A 156 -7.72 17.18 -3.93
C SER A 156 -8.05 18.10 -2.75
N LEU A 157 -7.59 17.77 -1.55
CA LEU A 157 -7.88 18.50 -0.31
C LEU A 157 -6.72 19.39 0.17
N THR A 158 -5.59 19.45 -0.55
CA THR A 158 -4.40 20.20 -0.15
C THR A 158 -4.73 21.68 0.09
N ASP A 159 -5.35 22.36 -0.88
CA ASP A 159 -5.68 23.78 -0.75
C ASP A 159 -6.59 24.08 0.45
N LEU A 160 -7.61 23.24 0.69
CA LEU A 160 -8.51 23.41 1.84
C LEU A 160 -7.79 23.16 3.17
N SER A 161 -6.88 22.21 3.19
CA SER A 161 -6.07 21.89 4.36
C SER A 161 -5.09 23.01 4.67
N ASP A 162 -4.48 23.61 3.66
CA ASP A 162 -3.57 24.76 3.80
C ASP A 162 -4.31 26.01 4.25
N LEU A 163 -5.49 26.28 3.68
CA LEU A 163 -6.35 27.39 4.12
C LEU A 163 -6.76 27.23 5.60
N LEU A 164 -7.16 26.03 6.00
CA LEU A 164 -7.48 25.72 7.39
C LEU A 164 -6.26 25.88 8.30
N ALA A 165 -5.11 25.31 7.95
CA ALA A 165 -3.89 25.38 8.75
C ALA A 165 -3.45 26.84 8.97
N ASN A 166 -3.51 27.66 7.92
CA ASN A 166 -3.22 29.09 8.03
C ASN A 166 -4.22 29.82 8.94
N ALA A 167 -5.51 29.51 8.83
CA ALA A 167 -6.53 30.10 9.69
C ALA A 167 -6.38 29.65 11.15
N GLU A 168 -6.07 28.38 11.40
CA GLU A 168 -5.78 27.84 12.74
C GLU A 168 -4.56 28.55 13.38
N ALA A 169 -3.48 28.73 12.63
CA ALA A 169 -2.29 29.44 13.12
C ALA A 169 -2.59 30.90 13.47
N GLU A 170 -3.40 31.58 12.66
CA GLU A 170 -3.83 32.97 12.96
C GLU A 170 -4.74 33.04 14.20
N VAL A 171 -5.67 32.08 14.36
CA VAL A 171 -6.51 31.96 15.58
C VAL A 171 -5.66 31.71 16.81
N GLU A 172 -4.66 30.83 16.71
CA GLU A 172 -3.75 30.52 17.81
C GLU A 172 -2.91 31.74 18.21
N SER A 173 -2.36 32.48 17.23
CA SER A 173 -1.65 33.73 17.47
C SER A 173 -2.54 34.75 18.18
N LEU A 174 -3.75 34.98 17.67
CA LEU A 174 -4.72 35.90 18.27
C LEU A 174 -5.14 35.45 19.68
N SER A 175 -5.32 34.15 19.90
CA SER A 175 -5.65 33.61 21.22
C SER A 175 -4.53 33.88 22.22
N SER A 176 -3.28 33.62 21.83
CA SER A 176 -2.09 33.88 22.64
C SER A 176 -1.95 35.37 22.96
N GLU A 177 -2.09 36.24 21.96
CA GLU A 177 -2.09 37.69 22.17
C GLU A 177 -3.21 38.13 23.12
N SER A 178 -4.42 37.60 22.94
CA SER A 178 -5.59 37.97 23.75
C SER A 178 -5.45 37.64 25.23
N ALA A 179 -4.69 36.60 25.56
CA ALA A 179 -4.37 36.22 26.92
C ALA A 179 -3.48 37.26 27.62
N SER A 180 -2.61 37.93 26.86
CA SER A 180 -1.65 38.92 27.36
C SER A 180 -2.21 40.33 27.53
N TRP A 181 -3.39 40.63 26.97
CA TRP A 181 -3.93 41.99 27.04
C TRP A 181 -4.14 42.42 28.51
N PRO A 182 -3.94 43.71 28.85
CA PRO A 182 -4.31 44.25 30.16
C PRO A 182 -5.83 44.28 30.34
N LYS A 183 -6.33 44.05 31.56
CA LYS A 183 -7.78 44.00 31.84
C LYS A 183 -8.47 45.34 31.72
N ASP A 184 -7.73 46.42 31.96
CA ASP A 184 -8.25 47.79 32.08
C ASP A 184 -7.91 48.68 30.87
N GLU A 185 -7.17 48.15 29.91
CA GLU A 185 -6.79 48.88 28.71
C GLU A 185 -7.52 48.37 27.48
N LYS A 186 -7.69 49.27 26.50
CA LYS A 186 -8.23 48.88 25.20
C LYS A 186 -7.24 47.91 24.53
N PRO A 187 -7.72 46.83 23.89
CA PRO A 187 -6.85 45.95 23.11
C PRO A 187 -6.07 46.73 22.04
N PRO A 188 -4.90 46.21 21.58
CA PRO A 188 -4.06 46.88 20.60
C PRO A 188 -4.81 47.35 19.36
N ALA A 189 -4.36 48.47 18.78
CA ALA A 189 -4.94 48.98 17.55
C ALA A 189 -4.78 47.97 16.41
N GLY A 190 -5.84 47.78 15.62
CA GLY A 190 -5.84 46.82 14.50
C GLY A 190 -6.29 45.40 14.85
N THR A 191 -6.40 45.04 16.13
CA THR A 191 -6.89 43.72 16.57
C THR A 191 -8.29 43.39 16.03
N ASP A 192 -9.20 44.37 16.00
CA ASP A 192 -10.56 44.20 15.43
C ASP A 192 -10.52 43.76 13.95
N LYS A 193 -9.62 44.38 13.17
CA LYS A 193 -9.40 44.02 11.77
C LYS A 193 -8.79 42.63 11.64
N SER A 194 -7.85 42.26 12.50
CA SER A 194 -7.25 40.92 12.50
C SER A 194 -8.28 39.83 12.84
N ILE A 195 -9.12 40.05 13.86
CA ILE A 195 -10.21 39.12 14.22
C ILE A 195 -11.20 38.99 13.06
N ALA A 196 -11.63 40.11 12.46
CA ALA A 196 -12.55 40.10 11.33
C ALA A 196 -11.98 39.35 10.10
N ASN A 197 -10.68 39.54 9.81
CA ASN A 197 -10.00 38.82 8.73
C ASN A 197 -9.98 37.30 8.96
N VAL A 198 -9.67 36.86 10.18
CA VAL A 198 -9.63 35.44 10.54
C VAL A 198 -11.04 34.82 10.47
N GLN A 199 -12.06 35.51 11.00
CA GLN A 199 -13.45 35.05 10.89
C GLN A 199 -13.93 34.95 9.44
N ALA A 200 -13.56 35.91 8.58
CA ALA A 200 -13.86 35.87 7.16
C ALA A 200 -13.18 34.68 6.45
N LYS A 201 -11.91 34.39 6.79
CA LYS A 201 -11.19 33.21 6.28
C LYS A 201 -11.88 31.91 6.70
N LEU A 202 -12.14 31.73 8.01
CA LEU A 202 -12.80 30.53 8.53
C LEU A 202 -14.19 30.32 7.90
N SER A 203 -14.97 31.40 7.75
CA SER A 203 -16.29 31.35 7.11
C SER A 203 -16.19 30.95 5.64
N SER A 204 -15.25 31.54 4.90
CA SER A 204 -15.01 31.21 3.49
C SER A 204 -14.58 29.75 3.32
N THR A 205 -13.61 29.29 4.12
CA THR A 205 -13.14 27.89 4.07
C THR A 205 -14.26 26.92 4.46
N THR A 206 -15.11 27.28 5.44
CA THR A 206 -16.28 26.48 5.82
C THR A 206 -17.24 26.31 4.65
N SER A 207 -17.62 27.39 3.96
CA SER A 207 -18.48 27.29 2.78
C SER A 207 -17.86 26.44 1.67
N GLN A 208 -16.55 26.54 1.43
CA GLN A 208 -15.87 25.72 0.43
C GLN A 208 -15.89 24.22 0.79
N VAL A 209 -15.65 23.89 2.07
CA VAL A 209 -15.73 22.51 2.57
C VAL A 209 -17.15 21.97 2.44
N GLU A 210 -18.17 22.73 2.83
CA GLU A 210 -19.58 22.33 2.72
C GLU A 210 -19.99 22.07 1.27
N MET A 211 -19.64 22.96 0.34
CA MET A 211 -19.89 22.75 -1.09
C MET A 211 -19.23 21.47 -1.60
N LYS A 212 -17.98 21.22 -1.21
CA LYS A 212 -17.25 20.02 -1.62
C LYS A 212 -17.84 18.74 -1.00
N MET A 213 -18.33 18.81 0.23
CA MET A 213 -19.00 17.68 0.90
C MET A 213 -20.28 17.23 0.21
N GLN A 214 -20.96 18.10 -0.56
CA GLN A 214 -22.19 17.74 -1.29
C GLN A 214 -21.92 16.74 -2.41
N THR A 215 -20.73 16.75 -3.00
CA THR A 215 -20.35 15.89 -4.13
C THR A 215 -19.30 14.84 -3.76
N ALA A 216 -18.66 14.98 -2.60
CA ALA A 216 -17.66 14.04 -2.11
C ALA A 216 -18.28 12.72 -1.63
N HIS A 217 -17.55 11.63 -1.84
CA HIS A 217 -17.93 10.28 -1.41
C HIS A 217 -16.71 9.53 -0.85
N GLY A 218 -16.95 8.42 -0.17
CA GLY A 218 -15.89 7.51 0.30
C GLY A 218 -14.86 8.19 1.22
N LEU A 219 -13.57 8.00 0.91
CA LEU A 219 -12.47 8.56 1.69
C LEU A 219 -12.48 10.09 1.69
N GLU A 220 -12.75 10.73 0.54
CA GLU A 220 -12.78 12.19 0.44
C GLU A 220 -13.82 12.83 1.37
N LEU A 221 -15.02 12.23 1.44
CA LEU A 221 -16.06 12.69 2.35
C LEU A 221 -15.66 12.52 3.83
N THR A 222 -14.93 11.45 4.14
CA THR A 222 -14.45 11.17 5.50
C THR A 222 -13.43 12.22 5.93
N GLU A 223 -12.46 12.52 5.07
CA GLU A 223 -11.45 13.56 5.32
C GLU A 223 -12.08 14.97 5.42
N LEU A 224 -13.02 15.30 4.53
CA LEU A 224 -13.74 16.59 4.59
C LEU A 224 -14.52 16.77 5.89
N ARG A 225 -15.14 15.72 6.44
CA ARG A 225 -15.78 15.77 7.76
C ARG A 225 -14.76 16.06 8.88
N GLY A 226 -13.56 15.50 8.77
CA GLY A 226 -12.45 15.81 9.66
C GLY A 226 -12.02 17.28 9.59
N ILE A 227 -11.85 17.80 8.38
CA ILE A 227 -11.55 19.23 8.12
C ILE A 227 -12.66 20.11 8.68
N PHE A 228 -13.93 19.78 8.45
CA PHE A 228 -15.08 20.51 8.96
C PHE A 228 -15.10 20.54 10.50
N GLY A 229 -14.83 19.41 11.16
CA GLY A 229 -14.74 19.36 12.61
C GLY A 229 -13.60 20.22 13.18
N ARG A 230 -12.47 20.35 12.46
CA ARG A 230 -11.39 21.27 12.82
C ARG A 230 -11.78 22.73 12.61
N LEU A 231 -12.43 23.05 11.50
CA LEU A 231 -12.97 24.39 11.23
C LEU A 231 -13.91 24.85 12.34
N GLN A 232 -14.83 23.99 12.80
CA GLN A 232 -15.74 24.31 13.90
C GLN A 232 -15.00 24.64 15.20
N LYS A 233 -13.92 23.91 15.51
CA LYS A 233 -13.08 24.19 16.69
C LYS A 233 -12.34 25.51 16.54
N ALA A 234 -11.75 25.77 15.38
CA ALA A 234 -11.07 27.04 15.09
C ALA A 234 -12.03 28.23 15.15
N GLN A 235 -13.26 28.07 14.64
CA GLN A 235 -14.32 29.06 14.74
C GLN A 235 -14.68 29.36 16.19
N ALA A 236 -14.91 28.33 17.02
CA ALA A 236 -15.21 28.51 18.43
C ALA A 236 -14.07 29.23 19.19
N ALA A 237 -12.81 28.93 18.86
CA ALA A 237 -11.66 29.63 19.44
C ALA A 237 -11.58 31.10 19.00
N SER A 238 -11.83 31.38 17.71
CA SER A 238 -11.91 32.74 17.18
C SER A 238 -13.02 33.55 17.85
N ASP A 239 -14.20 32.95 18.05
CA ASP A 239 -15.33 33.59 18.71
C ASP A 239 -15.01 33.92 20.19
N ALA A 240 -14.27 33.04 20.88
CA ALA A 240 -13.80 33.32 22.24
C ALA A 240 -12.84 34.53 22.29
N VAL A 241 -11.95 34.68 21.30
CA VAL A 241 -11.09 35.87 21.18
C VAL A 241 -11.91 37.13 20.94
N LEU A 242 -12.92 37.07 20.06
CA LEU A 242 -13.81 38.19 19.78
C LEU A 242 -14.59 38.62 21.03
N ASP A 243 -15.08 37.67 21.82
CA ASP A 243 -15.79 37.97 23.06
C ASP A 243 -14.85 38.60 24.11
N ALA A 244 -13.61 38.10 24.22
CA ALA A 244 -12.59 38.72 25.08
C ALA A 244 -12.26 40.16 24.63
N PHE A 245 -12.12 40.39 23.33
CA PHE A 245 -11.90 41.73 22.75
C PHE A 245 -13.04 42.69 23.08
N ARG A 246 -14.29 42.24 22.90
CA ARG A 246 -15.50 43.04 23.20
C ARG A 246 -15.61 43.35 24.70
N ALA A 247 -15.36 42.37 25.56
CA ALA A 247 -15.41 42.55 27.00
C ALA A 247 -14.42 43.62 27.48
N ARG A 248 -13.16 43.54 27.02
CA ARG A 248 -12.10 44.52 27.37
C ARG A 248 -12.38 45.91 26.80
N THR A 249 -12.84 45.99 25.55
CA THR A 249 -13.19 47.27 24.93
C THR A 249 -14.32 47.97 25.71
N ARG A 250 -15.33 47.22 26.17
CA ARG A 250 -16.39 47.76 27.02
C ARG A 250 -15.86 48.21 28.39
N ALA A 251 -15.00 47.41 29.03
CA ALA A 251 -14.42 47.74 30.33
C ALA A 251 -13.60 49.03 30.27
N ALA A 252 -12.68 49.14 29.32
CA ALA A 252 -11.86 50.35 29.11
C ALA A 252 -12.74 51.59 28.81
N SER A 253 -13.77 51.44 27.97
CA SER A 253 -14.68 52.54 27.66
C SER A 253 -15.48 53.00 28.89
N SER A 254 -15.92 52.06 29.73
CA SER A 254 -16.61 52.36 30.98
C SER A 254 -15.73 53.13 31.96
N GLN A 255 -14.44 52.78 32.06
CA GLN A 255 -13.49 53.49 32.92
C GLN A 255 -13.24 54.92 32.43
N VAL A 256 -13.11 55.14 31.12
CA VAL A 256 -12.96 56.48 30.55
C VAL A 256 -14.19 57.34 30.85
N LEU A 257 -15.40 56.79 30.70
CA LEU A 257 -16.63 57.49 31.02
C LEU A 257 -16.73 57.84 32.51
N GLN A 258 -16.36 56.91 33.40
CA GLN A 258 -16.35 57.14 34.84
C GLN A 258 -15.32 58.21 35.24
N ALA A 259 -14.10 58.14 34.68
CA ALA A 259 -13.07 59.14 34.93
C ALA A 259 -13.49 60.54 34.43
N ALA A 260 -14.15 60.61 33.27
CA ALA A 260 -14.70 61.87 32.75
C ALA A 260 -15.83 62.42 33.65
N ALA A 261 -16.75 61.56 34.09
CA ALA A 261 -17.83 61.95 35.00
C ALA A 261 -17.29 62.46 36.36
N ASP A 262 -16.29 61.78 36.92
CA ASP A 262 -15.65 62.19 38.17
C ASP A 262 -14.79 63.45 38.02
N ALA A 263 -14.30 63.76 36.82
CA ALA A 263 -13.64 65.03 36.53
C ALA A 263 -14.64 66.18 36.45
N VAL A 264 -15.79 65.99 35.80
CA VAL A 264 -16.88 66.98 35.75
C VAL A 264 -17.40 67.28 37.14
N ARG A 265 -17.70 66.26 37.96
CA ARG A 265 -18.15 66.45 39.36
C ARG A 265 -17.14 67.17 40.26
N ARG A 266 -15.85 67.13 39.93
CA ARG A 266 -14.80 67.83 40.68
C ARG A 266 -14.60 69.28 40.20
N ALA A 267 -15.12 69.62 39.02
CA ALA A 267 -15.07 70.95 38.45
C ALA A 267 -16.32 71.79 38.80
N GLU A 268 -17.42 71.14 39.20
CA GLU A 268 -18.60 71.73 39.85
C GLU A 268 -18.35 71.97 41.35
#